data_AF-A0AAD2GZ58-F1
#
_entry.id   AF-A0AAD2GZ58-F1
#
_cell.length_a   1.000
_cell.length_b   1.000
_cell.length_c   1.000
_cell.angle_alpha   90.00
_cell.angle_beta   90.00
_cell.angle_gamma   90.00
#
_symmetry.space_group_name_H-M   'P 1'
#
loop_
_entity.id
_entity.type
_entity.pdbx_description
1 polymer ?
#
loop_
_entity_poly.entity_id
_entity_poly.type
_entity_poly.pdbx_seq_one_letter_code
_entity_poly.pdbx_strand_id
1 'polypeptide(L)' 'VFGPEQVTAQADLKHALLHSPALRPIDYRSPAPVILSVDTSYIAVGFLLAQCDPELLSRRFYARFGSITLNDRESRFS' A
#
# COMPACT_ATOMS: atom_id res chain seq x y z
N VAL A 1 10.47 0.60 -25.39
CA VAL A 1 11.67 0.45 -24.53
C VAL A 1 11.47 1.32 -23.31
N PHE A 2 11.74 0.79 -22.11
CA PHE A 2 11.72 1.60 -20.89
C PHE A 2 13.00 2.45 -20.89
N GLY A 3 12.85 3.77 -20.90
CA GLY A 3 13.95 4.73 -21.07
C GLY A 3 14.01 5.79 -19.97
N PRO A 4 14.89 6.79 -20.14
CA PRO A 4 15.14 7.81 -19.10
C PRO A 4 13.90 8.59 -18.67
N GLU A 5 12.98 8.88 -19.60
CA GLU A 5 11.73 9.57 -19.29
C GLU A 5 10.83 8.73 -18.38
N GLN A 6 10.73 7.42 -18.63
CA GLN A 6 9.92 6.53 -17.78
C GLN A 6 10.55 6.35 -16.39
N VAL A 7 11.88 6.31 -16.28
CA VAL A 7 12.59 6.31 -14.98
C VAL A 7 12.26 7.58 -14.19
N THR A 8 12.30 8.74 -14.86
CA THR A 8 12.01 10.05 -14.24
C THR A 8 10.56 10.10 -13.77
N ALA A 9 9.60 9.72 -14.63
CA ALA A 9 8.20 9.67 -14.28
C ALA A 9 7.93 8.73 -13.09
N GLN A 10 8.63 7.58 -13.01
CA GLN A 10 8.49 6.68 -11.86
C GLN A 10 9.03 7.31 -10.56
N ALA A 11 10.12 8.07 -10.64
CA ALA A 11 10.66 8.80 -9.48
C ALA A 11 9.68 9.89 -9.03
N ASP A 12 9.10 10.63 -9.97
CA ASP A 12 8.10 11.67 -9.70
C ASP A 12 6.88 11.10 -8.99
N LEU A 13 6.36 9.95 -9.45
CA LEU A 13 5.23 9.27 -8.82
C LEU A 13 5.55 8.82 -7.39
N LYS A 14 6.76 8.28 -7.14
CA LYS A 14 7.20 7.91 -5.79
C LYS A 14 7.27 9.14 -4.89
N HIS A 15 7.83 10.24 -5.38
CA HIS A 15 7.91 11.49 -4.64
C HIS A 15 6.52 12.06 -4.32
N ALA A 16 5.62 12.09 -5.31
CA ALA A 16 4.25 12.55 -5.13
C ALA A 16 3.47 11.68 -4.12
N LEU A 17 3.67 10.35 -4.14
CA LEU A 17 3.05 9.45 -3.18
C LEU A 17 3.49 9.77 -1.74
N LEU A 18 4.78 9.97 -1.51
CA LEU A 18 5.33 10.27 -0.17
C LEU A 18 4.77 11.56 0.45
N HIS A 19 4.35 12.51 -0.39
CA HIS A 19 3.79 13.80 0.04
C HIS A 19 2.26 13.87 -0.09
N SER A 20 1.61 12.74 -0.41
CA SER A 20 0.17 12.72 -0.63
C SER A 20 -0.61 12.91 0.68
N PRO A 21 -1.66 13.77 0.71
CA PRO A 21 -2.54 13.91 1.87
C PRO A 21 -3.40 12.66 2.14
N ALA A 22 -3.35 11.69 1.22
CA ALA A 22 -3.93 10.37 1.42
C ALA A 22 -3.11 9.51 2.40
N LEU A 23 -1.84 9.84 2.64
CA LEU A 23 -1.02 9.16 3.64
C LEU A 23 -1.27 9.77 5.02
N ARG A 24 -1.77 8.94 5.95
CA ARG A 24 -2.06 9.39 7.32
C ARG A 24 -1.76 8.27 8.32
N PRO A 25 -1.29 8.61 9.53
CA PRO A 25 -1.22 7.62 10.60
C PRO A 25 -2.63 7.13 10.97
N ILE A 26 -2.70 5.92 11.53
CA ILE A 26 -3.95 5.40 12.11
C ILE A 26 -4.32 6.24 13.32
N ASP A 27 -5.55 6.74 13.38
CA ASP A 27 -6.10 7.35 14.59
C ASP A 27 -6.81 6.29 15.43
N TYR A 28 -6.17 5.89 16.51
CA TYR A 28 -6.68 4.90 17.47
C TYR A 28 -7.90 5.37 18.28
N ARG A 29 -8.21 6.67 18.24
CA ARG A 29 -9.40 7.24 18.90
C ARG A 29 -10.60 7.26 17.98
N SER A 30 -10.39 7.13 16.68
CA SER A 30 -11.47 7.08 15.69
C SER A 30 -12.16 5.72 15.74
N PRO A 31 -13.51 5.67 15.70
CA PRO A 31 -14.24 4.42 15.53
C PRO A 31 -14.13 3.88 14.09
N ALA A 32 -13.52 4.63 13.17
CA ALA A 32 -13.43 4.24 11.77
C ALA A 32 -12.59 2.96 11.61
N PRO A 33 -13.08 1.97 10.83
CA PRO A 33 -12.39 0.70 10.65
C PRO A 33 -10.98 0.87 10.07
N VAL A 34 -10.07 0.04 10.57
CA VAL A 34 -8.76 -0.20 9.96
C VAL A 34 -8.86 -1.43 9.07
N ILE A 35 -8.38 -1.29 7.83
CA ILE A 35 -8.41 -2.33 6.80
C ILE A 35 -6.98 -2.72 6.47
N LEU A 36 -6.71 -4.03 6.58
CA LEU A 36 -5.52 -4.65 5.99
C LEU A 36 -5.95 -5.27 4.65
N SER A 37 -5.40 -4.79 3.55
CA SER A 37 -5.57 -5.43 2.23
C SER A 37 -4.29 -6.16 1.88
N VAL A 38 -4.43 -7.43 1.52
CA VAL A 38 -3.33 -8.33 1.20
C VAL A 38 -3.59 -8.93 -0.16
N ASP A 39 -2.57 -8.91 -1.01
CA ASP A 39 -2.55 -9.63 -2.27
C ASP A 39 -1.27 -10.47 -2.32
N THR A 40 -1.37 -11.68 -2.85
CA THR A 40 -0.26 -12.63 -2.85
C THR A 40 -0.06 -13.27 -4.21
N SER A 41 1.21 -13.43 -4.58
CA SER A 41 1.66 -14.25 -5.68
C SER A 41 2.61 -15.32 -5.14
N TYR A 42 3.05 -16.25 -5.98
CA TYR A 42 4.09 -17.21 -5.60
C TYR A 42 5.46 -16.57 -5.28
N ILE A 43 5.68 -15.30 -5.67
CA ILE A 43 6.96 -14.60 -5.47
C ILE A 43 6.96 -13.82 -4.14
N ALA A 44 5.85 -13.16 -3.83
CA ALA A 44 5.77 -12.24 -2.70
C ALA A 44 4.31 -11.97 -2.29
N VAL A 45 4.16 -11.58 -1.04
CA VAL A 45 2.94 -10.98 -0.47
C VAL A 45 3.11 -9.47 -0.47
N GLY A 46 2.17 -8.75 -1.06
CA GLY A 46 2.01 -7.31 -0.92
C GLY A 46 0.88 -6.99 0.04
N PHE A 47 1.07 -5.99 0.90
CA PHE A 47 0.01 -5.54 1.79
C PHE A 47 0.00 -4.03 1.97
N LEU A 48 -1.19 -3.50 2.25
CA LEU A 48 -1.40 -2.12 2.66
C LEU A 48 -2.29 -2.05 3.89
N LEU A 49 -2.02 -1.08 4.74
CA LEU A 49 -2.80 -0.75 5.92
C LEU A 49 -3.46 0.61 5.70
N ALA A 50 -4.77 0.68 5.84
CA ALA A 50 -5.54 1.90 5.67
C ALA A 50 -6.61 2.06 6.76
N GLN A 51 -7.04 3.29 7.02
CA GLN A 51 -8.22 3.57 7.83
C GLN A 51 -9.29 4.19 6.95
N CYS A 52 -10.54 3.75 7.13
CA CYS A 52 -11.68 4.39 6.50
C CYS A 52 -11.81 5.84 6.97
N ASP A 53 -12.30 6.69 6.11
CA ASP A 53 -12.75 8.01 6.51
C ASP A 53 -14.10 7.90 7.26
N PRO A 54 -14.22 8.43 8.48
CA PRO A 54 -15.47 8.40 9.24
C PRO A 54 -16.62 9.16 8.57
N GLU A 55 -16.34 10.14 7.71
CA GLU A 55 -17.37 10.92 7.01
C GLU A 55 -17.81 10.27 5.69
N LEU A 56 -16.90 9.55 5.03
CA LEU A 56 -17.16 8.89 3.76
C LEU A 56 -16.44 7.53 3.72
N LEU A 57 -17.16 6.47 4.11
CA LEU A 57 -16.56 5.13 4.29
C LEU A 57 -15.93 4.52 3.03
N SER A 58 -16.28 5.01 1.82
CA SER A 58 -15.64 4.60 0.56
C SER A 58 -14.25 5.20 0.37
N ARG A 59 -13.91 6.28 1.10
CA ARG A 59 -12.59 6.91 1.12
C ARG A 59 -11.70 6.26 2.17
N ARG A 60 -10.41 6.10 1.83
CA ARG A 60 -9.40 5.44 2.67
C ARG A 60 -8.15 6.30 2.76
N PHE A 61 -7.57 6.36 3.95
CA PHE A 61 -6.26 6.96 4.20
C PHE A 61 -5.25 5.86 4.50
N TYR A 62 -4.11 5.86 3.82
CA TYR A 62 -3.12 4.79 3.89
C TYR A 62 -2.05 5.12 4.94
N ALA A 63 -1.78 4.17 5.83
CA ALA A 63 -0.79 4.32 6.90
C ALA A 63 0.51 3.57 6.58
N ARG A 64 0.44 2.47 5.84
CA ARG A 64 1.61 1.65 5.52
C ARG A 64 1.41 0.86 4.24
N PHE A 65 2.51 0.69 3.50
CA PHE A 65 2.66 -0.29 2.43
C PHE A 65 3.81 -1.22 2.81
N GLY A 66 3.71 -2.49 2.45
CA GLY A 66 4.76 -3.46 2.69
C GLY A 66 4.72 -4.60 1.70
N SER A 67 5.85 -5.26 1.57
CA SER A 67 5.96 -6.51 0.83
C SER A 67 6.88 -7.47 1.56
N ILE A 68 6.59 -8.76 1.44
CA ILE A 68 7.39 -9.85 1.99
C ILE A 68 7.61 -10.83 0.84
N THR A 69 8.86 -11.06 0.47
CA THR A 69 9.22 -12.10 -0.50
C THR A 69 9.01 -13.47 0.12
N LEU A 70 8.45 -14.39 -0.65
CA LEU A 70 8.24 -15.76 -0.20
C LEU A 70 9.50 -16.60 -0.42
N ASN A 71 9.79 -17.49 0.52
CA ASN A 71 10.81 -18.51 0.32
C ASN A 71 10.29 -19.68 -0.54
N ASP A 72 11.19 -20.62 -0.89
CA ASP A 72 10.87 -21.79 -1.72
C ASP A 72 9.75 -22.67 -1.15
N ARG A 73 9.55 -22.66 0.16
CA ARG A 73 8.47 -23.41 0.81
C ARG A 73 7.16 -22.65 0.76
N GLU A 74 7.18 -21.37 1.11
CA GLU A 74 6.00 -20.50 1.13
C GLU A 74 5.38 -20.30 -0.25
N SER A 75 6.22 -20.20 -1.29
CA SER A 75 5.80 -20.01 -2.70
C SER A 75 4.98 -21.17 -3.29
N ARG A 76 4.94 -22.33 -2.61
CA ARG A 76 4.27 -23.55 -3.09
C ARG A 76 2.88 -23.77 -2.50
N PHE A 77 2.41 -22.86 -1.65
CA PHE A 77 1.05 -22.91 -1.11
C PHE A 77 0.11 -22.09 -2.00
N SER A 78 -1.00 -22.73 -2.41
CA SER A 78 -2.09 -22.09 -3.16
C SER A 78 -3.12 -21.48 -2.22
#